data_AF-A0A7V3UQ75-F1
#
_entry.id   AF-A0A7V3UQ75-F1
#
_cell.length_a   1.000
_cell.length_b   1.000
_cell.length_c   1.000
_cell.angle_alpha   90.00
_cell.angle_beta   90.00
_cell.angle_gamma   90.00
#
_symmetry.space_group_name_H-M   'P 1'
#
loop_
_entity.id
_entity.type
_entity.pdbx_description
1 polymer ?
#
loop_
_entity_poly.entity_id
_entity_poly.type
_entity_poly.pdbx_seq_one_letter_code
_entity_poly.pdbx_strand_id
1 'polypeptide(L)'
;MLKILKFLSIQRIMVRYVRARYLLLALFVIIVGLLSSILGQRTFGHDTSNPQAQAFELAKDFNGKMDPLLAVGLRMGEYAMKKLGVKKHALKVVAELNPEPPQSYMLDGLQIMTGATFGNRDLEFTPASAPKITFINPNDGGGKVTLVLSKNFVEKLKGWMKDWGDPEIVALYIYTLPTNEDIFEEVP
;
A
#
# COMPACT_ATOMS: atom_id res chain seq x y z
N MET A 1 -26.98 -49.23 -51.60
CA MET A 1 -27.56 -48.75 -50.32
C MET A 1 -26.56 -48.80 -49.15
N LEU A 2 -25.87 -49.92 -48.89
CA LEU A 2 -24.98 -50.10 -47.72
C LEU A 2 -23.77 -49.12 -47.63
N LYS A 3 -23.20 -48.70 -48.75
CA LYS A 3 -22.05 -47.76 -48.79
C LYS A 3 -22.43 -46.33 -48.33
N ILE A 4 -23.64 -45.88 -48.64
CA ILE A 4 -24.14 -44.54 -48.29
C ILE A 4 -24.42 -44.44 -46.78
N LEU A 5 -24.99 -45.50 -46.19
CA LEU A 5 -25.21 -45.59 -44.75
C LEU A 5 -23.90 -45.56 -43.94
N LYS A 6 -22.86 -46.26 -44.41
CA LYS A 6 -21.52 -46.22 -43.78
C LYS A 6 -20.88 -44.83 -43.87
N PHE A 7 -20.99 -44.16 -45.01
CA PHE A 7 -20.46 -42.80 -45.19
C PHE A 7 -21.14 -41.79 -44.25
N LEU A 8 -22.47 -41.82 -44.15
CA LEU A 8 -23.23 -40.96 -43.23
C LEU A 8 -22.92 -41.26 -41.75
N SER A 9 -22.64 -42.52 -41.41
CA SER A 9 -22.20 -42.91 -40.06
C SER A 9 -20.83 -42.32 -39.70
N ILE A 10 -19.86 -42.37 -40.61
CA ILE A 10 -18.52 -41.82 -40.40
C ILE A 10 -18.57 -40.29 -40.26
N GLN A 11 -19.37 -39.61 -41.09
CA GLN A 11 -19.59 -38.16 -40.99
C GLN A 11 -20.17 -37.76 -39.62
N ARG A 12 -21.14 -38.53 -39.10
CA ARG A 12 -21.70 -38.30 -37.75
C ARG A 12 -20.68 -38.51 -36.64
N ILE A 13 -19.83 -39.54 -36.75
CA ILE A 13 -18.75 -39.81 -35.79
C ILE A 13 -17.71 -38.68 -35.81
N MET A 14 -17.31 -38.23 -37.01
CA MET A 14 -16.34 -37.15 -37.19
C MET A 14 -16.86 -35.82 -36.61
N VAL A 15 -18.12 -35.46 -36.87
CA VAL A 15 -18.74 -34.25 -36.30
C VAL A 15 -18.83 -34.32 -34.77
N ARG A 16 -19.15 -35.49 -34.21
CA ARG A 16 -19.16 -35.70 -32.75
C ARG A 16 -17.75 -35.58 -32.16
N TYR A 17 -16.74 -36.13 -32.83
CA TYR A 17 -15.35 -36.05 -32.41
C TYR A 17 -14.82 -34.60 -32.41
N VAL A 18 -15.09 -33.85 -33.49
CA VAL A 18 -14.69 -32.44 -33.59
C VAL A 18 -15.39 -31.60 -32.51
N ARG A 19 -16.69 -31.79 -32.28
CA ARG A 19 -17.42 -31.10 -31.20
C ARG A 19 -16.88 -31.44 -29.81
N ALA A 20 -16.58 -32.71 -29.54
CA ALA A 20 -15.99 -33.13 -28.27
C ALA A 20 -14.62 -32.47 -28.03
N ARG A 21 -13.79 -32.37 -29.08
CA ARG A 21 -12.49 -31.68 -28.99
C ARG A 21 -12.63 -30.19 -28.68
N TYR A 22 -13.58 -29.48 -29.29
CA TYR A 22 -13.84 -28.08 -28.96
C TYR A 22 -14.37 -27.89 -27.53
N LEU A 23 -15.25 -28.79 -27.06
CA LEU A 23 -15.75 -28.76 -25.69
C LEU A 23 -14.63 -29.00 -24.66
N LEU A 24 -13.72 -29.93 -24.93
CA LEU A 24 -12.55 -30.17 -24.07
C LEU A 24 -11.59 -28.96 -24.06
N LEU A 25 -11.37 -28.32 -25.21
CA LEU A 25 -10.55 -27.11 -25.29
C LEU A 25 -11.19 -25.95 -24.50
N ALA A 26 -12.50 -25.74 -24.65
CA ALA A 26 -13.23 -24.72 -23.91
C ALA A 26 -13.17 -24.97 -22.39
N LEU A 27 -13.36 -26.22 -21.97
CA LEU A 27 -13.25 -26.61 -20.56
C LEU A 27 -11.82 -26.35 -20.03
N PHE A 28 -10.79 -26.67 -20.81
CA PHE A 28 -9.41 -26.40 -20.44
C PHE A 28 -9.15 -24.90 -20.23
N VAL A 29 -9.62 -24.02 -21.13
CA VAL A 29 -9.49 -22.57 -20.99
C VAL A 29 -10.20 -22.06 -19.73
N ILE A 30 -11.40 -22.57 -19.44
CA ILE A 30 -12.15 -22.22 -18.22
C ILE A 30 -11.41 -22.68 -16.97
N ILE A 31 -10.91 -23.92 -16.95
CA ILE A 31 -10.15 -24.46 -15.82
C ILE A 31 -8.88 -23.64 -15.58
N VAL A 32 -8.11 -23.34 -16.63
CA VAL A 32 -6.91 -22.49 -16.53
C VAL A 32 -7.27 -21.10 -16.01
N GLY A 33 -8.33 -20.47 -16.52
CA GLY A 33 -8.79 -19.17 -16.05
C GLY A 33 -9.19 -19.19 -14.57
N LEU A 34 -9.93 -20.21 -14.13
CA LEU A 34 -10.31 -20.40 -12.73
C LEU A 34 -9.09 -20.66 -11.84
N LEU A 35 -8.14 -21.50 -12.28
CA LEU A 35 -6.89 -21.73 -11.56
C LEU A 35 -6.07 -20.46 -11.44
N SER A 36 -5.96 -19.66 -12.50
CA SER A 36 -5.28 -18.36 -12.48
C SER A 36 -5.96 -17.37 -11.54
N SER A 37 -7.29 -17.32 -11.47
CA SER A 37 -8.00 -16.49 -10.48
C SER A 37 -7.78 -16.97 -9.04
N ILE A 38 -7.82 -18.27 -8.79
CA ILE A 38 -7.60 -18.83 -7.45
C ILE A 38 -6.15 -18.62 -6.99
N LEU A 39 -5.18 -18.79 -7.89
CA LEU A 39 -3.76 -18.55 -7.60
C LEU A 39 -3.46 -17.06 -7.47
N GLY A 40 -4.06 -16.20 -8.32
CA GLY A 40 -3.91 -14.74 -8.25
C GLY A 40 -4.46 -14.15 -6.95
N GLN A 41 -5.53 -14.72 -6.40
CA GLN A 41 -6.04 -14.34 -5.07
C GLN A 41 -5.12 -14.75 -3.92
N ARG A 42 -4.23 -15.74 -4.10
CA ARG A 42 -3.23 -16.11 -3.08
C ARG A 42 -1.99 -15.23 -3.11
N THR A 43 -1.66 -14.63 -4.25
CA THR A 43 -0.57 -13.65 -4.35
C THR A 43 -1.02 -12.23 -4.02
N PHE A 44 -2.31 -11.91 -4.17
CA PHE A 44 -2.93 -10.63 -3.81
C PHE A 44 -3.93 -10.76 -2.63
N GLY A 45 -3.71 -11.73 -1.75
CA GLY A 45 -4.48 -11.87 -0.52
C GLY A 45 -3.95 -10.90 0.52
N HIS A 46 -4.48 -9.68 0.57
CA HIS A 46 -4.21 -8.75 1.66
C HIS A 46 -4.75 -9.36 2.96
N ASP A 47 -3.88 -9.68 3.92
CA ASP A 47 -4.26 -10.18 5.23
C ASP A 47 -5.01 -9.09 6.02
N THR A 48 -6.34 -9.13 5.98
CA THR A 48 -7.22 -8.16 6.64
C THR A 48 -7.11 -8.15 8.17
N SER A 49 -6.42 -9.12 8.77
CA SER A 49 -6.33 -9.25 10.23
C SER A 49 -5.33 -8.26 10.86
N ASN A 50 -4.37 -7.74 10.08
CA ASN A 50 -3.38 -6.77 10.55
C ASN A 50 -3.28 -5.55 9.62
N PRO A 51 -4.02 -4.46 9.91
CA PRO A 51 -4.00 -3.22 9.12
C PRO A 51 -2.60 -2.58 9.03
N GLN A 52 -1.76 -2.72 10.06
CA GLN A 52 -0.39 -2.18 10.03
C GLN A 52 0.51 -2.98 9.08
N ALA A 53 0.40 -4.30 9.06
CA ALA A 53 1.18 -5.12 8.12
C ALA A 53 0.79 -4.81 6.67
N GLN A 54 -0.50 -4.63 6.39
CA GLN A 54 -0.98 -4.23 5.06
C GLN A 54 -0.43 -2.85 4.65
N ALA A 55 -0.44 -1.87 5.56
CA ALA A 55 0.08 -0.54 5.27
C ALA A 55 1.58 -0.56 4.96
N PHE A 56 2.34 -1.43 5.62
CA PHE A 56 3.78 -1.61 5.35
C PHE A 56 4.03 -2.18 3.95
N GLU A 57 3.39 -3.30 3.61
CA GLU A 57 3.55 -3.92 2.29
C GLU A 57 3.06 -2.99 1.17
N LEU A 58 1.92 -2.33 1.36
CA LEU A 58 1.40 -1.36 0.39
C LEU A 58 2.36 -0.17 0.21
N ALA A 59 3.01 0.30 1.28
CA ALA A 59 4.01 1.35 1.21
C ALA A 59 5.25 0.93 0.44
N LYS A 60 5.73 -0.29 0.70
CA LYS A 60 6.85 -0.87 -0.05
C LYS A 60 6.52 -1.02 -1.53
N ASP A 61 5.34 -1.52 -1.87
CA ASP A 61 4.89 -1.70 -3.26
C ASP A 61 4.72 -0.36 -3.98
N PHE A 62 4.16 0.65 -3.30
CA PHE A 62 3.90 1.97 -3.87
C PHE A 62 5.20 2.74 -4.15
N ASN A 63 6.13 2.76 -3.19
CA ASN A 63 7.38 3.51 -3.28
C ASN A 63 8.51 2.68 -3.95
N GLY A 64 8.28 1.39 -4.21
CA GLY A 64 9.25 0.43 -4.74
C GLY A 64 10.25 -0.12 -3.70
N LYS A 65 10.37 0.53 -2.54
CA LYS A 65 11.16 0.08 -1.38
C LYS A 65 10.64 0.70 -0.09
N MET A 66 10.94 0.04 1.03
CA MET A 66 10.63 0.59 2.35
C MET A 66 11.75 1.52 2.82
N ASP A 67 11.50 2.84 2.81
CA ASP A 67 12.46 3.85 3.27
C ASP A 67 12.20 4.27 4.74
N PRO A 68 13.24 4.64 5.53
CA PRO A 68 13.04 5.14 6.88
C PRO A 68 12.04 6.29 6.99
N LEU A 69 12.07 7.25 6.06
CA LEU A 69 11.16 8.39 6.09
C LEU A 69 9.76 8.03 5.56
N LEU A 70 9.64 7.00 4.71
CA LEU A 70 8.34 6.39 4.40
C LEU A 70 7.68 5.80 5.65
N ALA A 71 8.44 5.04 6.45
CA ALA A 71 7.97 4.45 7.70
C ALA A 71 7.53 5.54 8.71
N VAL A 72 8.28 6.64 8.79
CA VAL A 72 7.90 7.81 9.60
C VAL A 72 6.55 8.36 9.15
N GLY A 73 6.33 8.55 7.84
CA GLY A 73 5.06 9.05 7.30
C GLY A 73 3.86 8.17 7.70
N LEU A 74 4.02 6.85 7.61
CA LEU A 74 2.99 5.90 8.07
C LEU A 74 2.69 6.09 9.57
N ARG A 75 3.72 6.18 10.41
CA ARG A 75 3.55 6.33 11.86
C ARG A 75 2.92 7.66 12.25
N MET A 76 3.32 8.76 11.61
CA MET A 76 2.71 10.08 11.82
C MET A 76 1.22 10.07 11.47
N GLY A 77 0.86 9.49 10.32
CA GLY A 77 -0.53 9.38 9.90
C GLY A 77 -1.38 8.54 10.86
N GLU A 78 -0.86 7.39 11.31
CA GLU A 78 -1.57 6.51 12.24
C GLU A 78 -1.77 7.21 13.59
N TYR A 79 -0.72 7.86 14.09
CA TYR A 79 -0.76 8.61 15.32
C TYR A 79 -1.82 9.72 15.27
N ALA A 80 -1.83 10.52 14.21
CA ALA A 80 -2.78 11.62 14.06
C ALA A 80 -4.23 11.13 14.00
N MET A 81 -4.51 10.05 13.26
CA MET A 81 -5.85 9.45 13.22
C MET A 81 -6.30 8.97 14.60
N LYS A 82 -5.43 8.28 15.36
CA LYS A 82 -5.73 7.84 16.72
C LYS A 82 -5.97 9.03 17.66
N LYS A 83 -5.10 10.04 17.61
CA LYS A 83 -5.16 11.23 18.45
C LYS A 83 -6.43 12.04 18.23
N LEU A 84 -6.83 12.20 16.98
CA LEU A 84 -8.02 12.96 16.58
C LEU A 84 -9.30 12.09 16.59
N GLY A 85 -9.21 10.80 16.90
CA GLY A 85 -10.36 9.90 16.99
C GLY A 85 -11.04 9.62 15.66
N VAL A 86 -10.31 9.68 14.55
CA VAL A 86 -10.86 9.55 13.20
C VAL A 86 -10.35 8.31 12.46
N LYS A 87 -11.07 7.95 11.39
CA LYS A 87 -10.71 6.85 10.49
C LYS A 87 -9.94 7.37 9.27
N LYS A 88 -9.38 6.44 8.49
CA LYS A 88 -8.80 6.72 7.17
C LYS A 88 -9.80 7.48 6.29
N HIS A 89 -9.31 8.41 5.48
CA HIS A 89 -10.05 9.34 4.62
C HIS A 89 -10.83 10.44 5.34
N ALA A 90 -10.58 10.67 6.63
CA ALA A 90 -11.25 11.72 7.41
C ALA A 90 -10.35 12.92 7.73
N LEU A 91 -9.05 12.87 7.42
CA LEU A 91 -8.11 13.95 7.70
C LEU A 91 -7.78 14.75 6.45
N LYS A 92 -7.55 16.05 6.65
CA LYS A 92 -6.69 16.84 5.78
C LYS A 92 -5.27 16.86 6.32
N VAL A 93 -4.30 16.90 5.43
CA VAL A 93 -2.86 16.87 5.73
C VAL A 93 -2.19 18.04 5.01
N VAL A 94 -1.45 18.84 5.76
CA VAL A 94 -0.56 19.87 5.22
C VAL A 94 0.87 19.46 5.55
N ALA A 95 1.67 19.20 4.53
CA ALA A 95 3.04 18.76 4.66
C ALA A 95 4.00 19.87 4.24
N GLU A 96 4.84 20.32 5.16
CA GLU A 96 5.96 21.22 4.91
C GLU A 96 7.26 20.41 4.99
N LEU A 97 7.92 20.11 3.87
CA LEU A 97 9.15 19.28 3.84
C LEU A 97 9.98 19.50 2.57
N ASN A 98 11.16 18.92 2.50
CA ASN A 98 11.99 18.99 1.29
C ASN A 98 11.38 18.11 0.18
N PRO A 99 11.10 18.66 -1.02
CA PRO A 99 10.47 17.89 -2.11
C PRO A 99 11.35 16.74 -2.65
N GLU A 100 12.65 16.76 -2.34
CA GLU A 100 13.58 15.73 -2.79
C GLU A 100 13.67 14.56 -1.81
N PRO A 101 13.91 13.33 -2.32
CA PRO A 101 14.27 12.20 -1.50
C PRO A 101 15.48 12.51 -0.59
N PRO A 102 15.50 11.95 0.64
CA PRO A 102 14.53 10.99 1.17
C PRO A 102 13.30 11.61 1.85
N GLN A 103 13.22 12.94 2.02
CA GLN A 103 12.13 13.54 2.80
C GLN A 103 10.77 13.40 2.12
N SER A 104 10.71 13.49 0.79
CA SER A 104 9.46 13.37 0.05
C SER A 104 8.80 11.99 0.17
N TYR A 105 9.52 10.94 0.55
CA TYR A 105 8.93 9.62 0.84
C TYR A 105 7.94 9.65 2.02
N MET A 106 8.02 10.64 2.91
CA MET A 106 6.99 10.85 3.94
C MET A 106 5.61 11.11 3.33
N LEU A 107 5.54 11.81 2.18
CA LEU A 107 4.27 12.11 1.52
C LEU A 107 3.53 10.83 1.18
N ASP A 108 4.23 9.82 0.64
CA ASP A 108 3.62 8.54 0.28
C ASP A 108 3.13 7.78 1.51
N GLY A 109 3.91 7.78 2.59
CA GLY A 109 3.50 7.18 3.86
C GLY A 109 2.25 7.85 4.44
N LEU A 110 2.18 9.18 4.36
CA LEU A 110 1.02 9.96 4.78
C LEU A 110 -0.22 9.59 3.93
N GLN A 111 -0.09 9.55 2.61
CA GLN A 111 -1.18 9.17 1.70
C GLN A 111 -1.69 7.76 1.99
N ILE A 112 -0.79 6.80 2.15
CA ILE A 112 -1.12 5.39 2.34
C ILE A 112 -1.82 5.18 3.68
N MET A 113 -1.31 5.78 4.76
CA MET A 113 -1.88 5.58 6.08
C MET A 113 -3.18 6.36 6.27
N THR A 114 -3.18 7.66 5.96
CA THR A 114 -4.34 8.54 6.24
C THR A 114 -5.41 8.48 5.17
N GLY A 115 -5.07 8.09 3.94
CA GLY A 115 -5.96 8.21 2.79
C GLY A 115 -6.19 9.64 2.31
N ALA A 116 -5.49 10.62 2.87
CA ALA A 116 -5.44 11.98 2.36
C ALA A 116 -4.41 12.02 1.22
N THR A 117 -4.88 12.25 -0.01
CA THR A 117 -4.06 12.13 -1.22
C THR A 117 -4.02 13.46 -1.97
N PHE A 118 -3.06 13.60 -2.88
CA PHE A 118 -3.08 14.70 -3.83
C PHE A 118 -4.35 14.66 -4.71
N GLY A 119 -4.82 13.45 -5.07
CA GLY A 119 -5.94 13.24 -5.98
C GLY A 119 -7.30 13.67 -5.41
N ASN A 120 -7.56 13.38 -4.12
CA ASN A 120 -8.77 13.83 -3.43
C ASN A 120 -8.63 15.24 -2.81
N ARG A 121 -7.47 15.89 -2.98
CA ARG A 121 -7.17 17.25 -2.47
C ARG A 121 -7.21 17.39 -0.95
N ASP A 122 -7.01 16.28 -0.25
CA ASP A 122 -6.89 16.28 1.21
C ASP A 122 -5.43 16.36 1.67
N LEU A 123 -4.46 16.24 0.76
CA LEU A 123 -3.05 16.45 1.06
C LEU A 123 -2.51 17.66 0.27
N GLU A 124 -2.02 18.65 1.00
CA GLU A 124 -1.34 19.83 0.49
C GLU A 124 0.15 19.78 0.87
N PHE A 125 1.01 20.26 -0.02
CA PHE A 125 2.46 20.24 0.16
C PHE A 125 3.06 21.63 -0.09
N THR A 126 3.97 22.04 0.79
CA THR A 126 4.80 23.24 0.62
C THR A 126 6.28 22.90 0.86
N PRO A 127 7.20 23.32 -0.03
CA PRO A 127 8.63 23.11 0.19
C PRO A 127 9.14 23.77 1.49
N ALA A 128 9.86 23.00 2.31
CA ALA A 128 10.52 23.48 3.51
C ALA A 128 11.84 22.71 3.77
N SER A 129 12.73 23.26 4.59
CA SER A 129 14.01 22.60 4.90
C SER A 129 13.88 21.43 5.89
N ALA A 130 12.84 21.46 6.72
CA ALA A 130 12.61 20.48 7.78
C ALA A 130 11.15 20.00 7.75
N PRO A 131 10.89 18.71 8.00
CA PRO A 131 9.53 18.17 8.02
C PRO A 131 8.68 18.73 9.16
N LYS A 132 7.52 19.26 8.79
CA LYS A 132 6.43 19.64 9.68
C LYS A 132 5.12 19.24 9.03
N ILE A 133 4.37 18.35 9.69
CA ILE A 133 3.14 17.79 9.16
C ILE A 133 1.98 18.19 10.06
N THR A 134 0.99 18.88 9.52
CA THR A 134 -0.23 19.26 10.23
C THR A 134 -1.39 18.41 9.73
N PHE A 135 -2.09 17.77 10.67
CA PHE A 135 -3.31 17.00 10.43
C PHE A 135 -4.50 17.74 10.99
N ILE A 136 -5.57 17.81 10.20
CA ILE A 136 -6.78 18.55 10.53
C ILE A 136 -7.95 17.60 10.36
N ASN A 137 -8.75 17.44 11.42
CA ASN A 137 -10.09 16.87 11.29
C ASN A 137 -11.02 18.01 10.82
N PRO A 138 -11.51 18.01 9.57
CA PRO A 138 -12.41 19.05 9.08
C PRO A 138 -13.81 18.98 9.74
N ASN A 139 -14.11 17.89 10.44
CA ASN A 139 -15.36 17.66 11.15
C ASN A 139 -15.16 17.81 12.67
N ASP A 140 -16.26 17.94 13.41
CA ASP A 140 -16.30 17.82 14.87
C ASP A 140 -15.36 18.79 15.64
N GLY A 141 -15.51 20.09 15.40
CA GLY A 141 -14.81 21.14 16.16
C GLY A 141 -13.41 21.52 15.66
N GLY A 142 -12.92 20.92 14.57
CA GLY A 142 -11.70 21.37 13.89
C GLY A 142 -10.39 20.96 14.56
N GLY A 143 -10.39 19.80 15.25
CA GLY A 143 -9.20 19.28 15.93
C GLY A 143 -7.97 19.23 15.02
N LYS A 144 -6.84 19.71 15.53
CA LYS A 144 -5.56 19.82 14.79
C LYS A 144 -4.45 19.19 15.62
N VAL A 145 -3.54 18.48 14.96
CA VAL A 145 -2.25 18.08 15.54
C VAL A 145 -1.13 18.39 14.55
N THR A 146 -0.05 19.00 15.00
CA THR A 146 1.14 19.27 14.18
C THR A 146 2.30 18.46 14.72
N LEU A 147 3.01 17.75 13.85
CA LEU A 147 4.14 16.90 14.20
C LEU A 147 5.40 17.40 13.50
N VAL A 148 6.51 17.39 14.23
CA VAL A 148 7.87 17.61 13.69
C VAL A 148 8.78 16.47 14.11
N LEU A 149 9.84 16.21 13.35
CA LEU A 149 10.83 15.21 13.75
C LEU A 149 11.55 15.63 15.03
N SER A 150 11.68 14.71 15.97
CA SER A 150 12.49 14.90 17.17
C SER A 150 13.97 15.07 16.78
N LYS A 151 14.66 16.03 17.41
CA LYS A 151 16.12 16.19 17.19
C LYS A 151 16.90 14.92 17.55
N ASN A 152 16.47 14.24 18.63
CA ASN A 152 17.07 12.98 19.06
C ASN A 152 16.86 11.88 18.01
N PHE A 153 15.66 11.82 17.42
CA PHE A 153 15.37 10.89 16.33
C PHE A 153 16.29 11.10 15.14
N VAL A 154 16.48 12.35 14.70
CA VAL A 154 17.31 12.67 13.53
C VAL A 154 18.75 12.21 13.74
N GLU A 155 19.30 12.36 14.93
CA GLU A 155 20.64 11.86 15.27
C GLU A 155 20.68 10.33 15.32
N LYS A 156 19.69 9.68 15.97
CA LYS A 156 19.57 8.22 16.00
C LYS A 156 19.46 7.62 14.60
N LEU A 157 18.64 8.22 13.72
CA LEU A 157 18.46 7.79 12.34
C LEU A 157 19.77 7.81 11.57
N LYS A 158 20.56 8.89 11.68
CA LYS A 158 21.90 8.95 11.06
C LYS A 158 22.81 7.85 11.61
N GLY A 159 22.75 7.57 12.92
CA GLY A 159 23.47 6.49 13.56
C GLY A 159 23.10 5.12 12.98
N TRP A 160 21.82 4.77 12.97
CA TRP A 160 21.34 3.49 12.41
C TRP A 160 21.69 3.35 10.93
N MET A 161 21.55 4.41 10.13
CA MET A 161 21.93 4.41 8.73
C MET A 161 23.42 4.14 8.53
N LYS A 162 24.28 4.69 9.40
CA LYS A 162 25.73 4.46 9.37
C LYS A 162 26.09 3.05 9.81
N ASP A 163 25.47 2.58 10.89
CA ASP A 163 25.84 1.31 11.54
C ASP A 163 25.30 0.09 10.78
N TRP A 164 24.10 0.19 10.20
CA TRP A 164 23.44 -0.94 9.54
C TRP A 164 23.55 -0.89 8.02
N GLY A 165 23.65 0.30 7.42
CA GLY A 165 23.85 0.49 5.98
C GLY A 165 22.67 0.13 5.07
N ASP A 166 21.64 -0.56 5.58
CA ASP A 166 20.46 -0.96 4.83
C ASP A 166 19.22 -0.13 5.25
N PRO A 167 18.69 0.74 4.36
CA PRO A 167 17.48 1.52 4.62
C PRO A 167 16.25 0.67 4.96
N GLU A 168 16.07 -0.52 4.39
CA GLU A 168 14.88 -1.35 4.62
C GLU A 168 14.88 -1.93 6.04
N ILE A 169 16.06 -2.33 6.56
CA ILE A 169 16.21 -2.80 7.94
C ILE A 169 15.91 -1.65 8.91
N VAL A 170 16.45 -0.46 8.64
CA VAL A 170 16.20 0.73 9.47
C VAL A 170 14.72 1.12 9.43
N ALA A 171 14.08 1.06 8.26
CA ALA A 171 12.66 1.35 8.10
C ALA A 171 11.77 0.36 8.85
N LEU A 172 12.05 -0.94 8.76
CA LEU A 172 11.35 -1.96 9.53
C LEU A 172 11.50 -1.72 11.04
N TYR A 173 12.72 -1.44 11.50
CA TYR A 173 12.96 -1.12 12.90
C TYR A 173 12.14 0.09 13.35
N ILE A 174 12.20 1.20 12.60
CA ILE A 174 11.39 2.41 12.88
C ILE A 174 9.91 2.07 12.92
N TYR A 175 9.39 1.28 11.99
CA TYR A 175 7.98 0.93 11.95
C TYR A 175 7.54 0.11 13.17
N THR A 176 8.43 -0.74 13.69
CA THR A 176 8.17 -1.62 14.83
C THR A 176 8.44 -1.01 16.22
N LEU A 177 8.96 0.21 16.33
CA LEU A 177 9.19 0.83 17.65
C LEU A 177 7.88 0.92 18.46
N PRO A 178 7.88 0.59 19.75
CA PRO A 178 6.67 0.49 20.56
C PRO A 178 5.98 1.84 20.78
N THR A 179 6.73 2.95 20.73
CA THR A 179 6.23 4.30 21.01
C THR A 179 6.69 5.28 19.93
N ASN A 180 5.93 6.38 19.79
CA ASN A 180 6.25 7.46 18.85
C ASN A 180 7.09 8.58 19.48
N GLU A 181 7.21 8.61 20.81
CA GLU A 181 7.84 9.70 21.59
C GLU A 181 9.28 9.98 21.16
N ASP A 182 9.97 8.94 20.68
CA ASP A 182 11.34 9.02 20.21
C ASP A 182 11.50 9.41 18.73
N ILE A 183 10.39 9.56 17.98
CA ILE A 183 10.39 9.77 16.52
C ILE A 183 10.00 11.20 16.17
N PHE A 184 8.89 11.66 16.73
CA PHE A 184 8.31 12.98 16.47
C PHE A 184 7.69 13.57 17.71
N GLU A 185 7.55 14.89 17.72
CA GLU A 185 6.96 15.66 18.80
C GLU A 185 5.78 16.49 18.30
N GLU A 186 4.77 16.65 19.16
CA GLU A 186 3.66 17.58 18.90
C GLU A 186 4.14 19.02 19.11
N VAL A 187 3.80 19.90 18.17
CA VAL A 187 4.03 21.34 18.28
C VAL A 187 2.71 22.11 18.18
N PRO A 188 2.61 23.32 18.77
CA PRO A 188 1.39 24.14 18.73
C PRO A 188 0.86 24.43 17.30
#